data_AF-A0A8W8NFA1-F1
#
_entry.id   AF-A0A8W8NFA1-F1
#
_cell.length_a   1.000
_cell.length_b   1.000
_cell.length_c   1.000
_cell.angle_alpha   90.00
_cell.angle_beta   90.00
_cell.angle_gamma   90.00
#
_symmetry.space_group_name_H-M   'P 1'
#
loop_
_entity.id
_entity.type
_entity.pdbx_description
1 polymer ?
#
loop_
_entity_poly.entity_id
_entity_poly.type
_entity_poly.pdbx_seq_one_letter_code
_entity_poly.pdbx_strand_id
1 'polypeptide(L)'
;CCRTLFSTHYHSLVEEFSHDPNIRLGHMSCMVENEGDPAEETITFLYKFAKGACPKSYGFNVARLANIPDEVVKLAKEKAKEFEFDVERKKLFRSLWNDDSVENIKKTQQLIPDEA
;
A
#
# COMPACT_ATOMS: atom_id res chain seq x y z
N CYS A 1 -21.10 21.19 12.44
CA CYS A 1 -19.84 20.76 11.80
C CYS A 1 -18.76 20.66 12.88
N CYS A 2 -18.10 19.52 13.04
CA CYS A 2 -17.01 19.33 14.02
C CYS A 2 -15.65 19.23 13.32
N ARG A 3 -14.57 19.51 14.05
CA ARG A 3 -13.20 19.30 13.58
C ARG A 3 -12.73 17.94 14.08
N THR A 4 -12.21 17.10 13.19
CA THR A 4 -11.81 15.71 13.51
C THR A 4 -10.43 15.41 12.97
N LEU A 5 -9.63 14.70 13.76
CA LEU A 5 -8.41 14.03 13.32
C LEU A 5 -8.62 12.53 13.53
N PHE A 6 -8.35 11.75 12.49
CA PHE A 6 -8.51 10.30 12.50
C PHE A 6 -7.22 9.65 11.99
N SER A 7 -6.56 8.89 12.85
CA SER A 7 -5.37 8.11 12.50
C SER A 7 -5.78 6.68 12.18
N THR A 8 -5.29 6.14 11.06
CA THR A 8 -5.60 4.78 10.61
C THR A 8 -4.39 4.09 9.99
N HIS A 9 -4.36 2.77 10.07
CA HIS A 9 -3.42 1.91 9.34
C HIS A 9 -4.06 1.24 8.12
N TYR A 10 -5.35 1.45 7.89
CA TYR A 10 -6.07 0.87 6.76
C TYR A 10 -5.84 1.71 5.48
N HIS A 11 -4.92 1.28 4.62
CA HIS A 11 -4.63 1.98 3.36
C HIS A 11 -5.83 2.00 2.41
N SER A 12 -6.64 0.93 2.40
CA SER A 12 -7.87 0.86 1.60
C SER A 12 -8.87 1.97 1.91
N LEU A 13 -8.92 2.43 3.17
CA LEU A 13 -9.77 3.55 3.58
C LEU A 13 -9.27 4.87 2.97
N VAL A 14 -7.96 5.05 2.91
CA VAL A 14 -7.33 6.24 2.31
C VAL A 14 -7.62 6.31 0.81
N GLU A 15 -7.57 5.17 0.12
CA GLU A 15 -7.95 5.06 -1.29
C GLU A 15 -9.41 5.45 -1.52
N GLU A 16 -10.33 4.91 -0.72
CA GLU A 16 -11.78 5.15 -0.83
C GLU A 16 -12.16 6.63 -0.67
N PHE A 17 -11.53 7.32 0.29
CA PHE A 17 -11.84 8.72 0.61
C PHE A 17 -10.92 9.74 -0.07
N SER A 18 -10.04 9.30 -0.97
CA SER A 18 -9.06 10.16 -1.65
C SER A 18 -9.69 11.28 -2.49
N HIS A 19 -10.93 11.10 -2.95
CA HIS A 19 -11.66 12.03 -3.81
C HIS A 19 -12.77 12.80 -3.09
N ASP A 20 -12.98 12.58 -1.78
CA ASP A 20 -14.03 13.30 -1.04
C ASP A 20 -13.60 14.75 -0.75
N PRO A 21 -14.38 15.77 -1.18
CA PRO A 21 -14.00 17.17 -1.00
C PRO A 21 -13.96 17.63 0.47
N ASN A 22 -14.60 16.90 1.39
CA ASN A 22 -14.65 17.22 2.81
C ASN A 22 -13.52 16.56 3.61
N ILE A 23 -12.78 15.63 3.01
CA ILE A 23 -11.73 14.87 3.67
C ILE A 23 -10.37 15.34 3.18
N ARG A 24 -9.47 15.62 4.12
CA ARG A 24 -8.07 15.97 3.81
C ARG A 24 -7.15 14.90 4.35
N LEU A 25 -6.32 14.36 3.46
CA LEU A 25 -5.31 13.37 3.80
C LEU A 25 -4.05 14.05 4.35
N GLY A 26 -3.42 13.38 5.32
CA GLY A 26 -2.10 13.74 5.80
C GLY A 26 -1.41 12.56 6.46
N HIS A 27 -0.08 12.62 6.52
CA HIS A 27 0.76 11.59 7.08
C HIS A 27 1.94 12.20 7.84
N MET A 28 2.62 11.37 8.63
CA MET A 28 3.86 11.76 9.30
C MET A 28 5.04 11.49 8.38
N SER A 29 5.80 12.53 8.06
CA SER A 29 6.93 12.42 7.15
C SER A 29 8.07 11.60 7.74
N CYS A 30 8.72 10.83 6.86
CA CYS A 30 9.98 10.17 7.11
C CYS A 30 10.91 10.35 5.92
N MET A 31 12.19 10.20 6.18
CA MET A 31 13.24 10.16 5.17
C MET A 31 13.78 8.73 5.10
N VAL A 32 14.00 8.25 3.88
CA VAL A 32 14.62 6.94 3.64
C VAL A 32 15.89 7.19 2.87
N GLU A 33 17.01 6.76 3.43
CA GLU A 33 18.33 6.83 2.82
C GLU A 33 18.78 5.42 2.45
N ASN A 34 19.40 5.30 1.28
CA ASN A 34 19.98 4.04 0.82
C ASN A 34 21.50 4.22 0.88
N GLU A 35 22.18 3.55 1.81
CA GLU A 35 23.64 3.62 1.96
C GLU A 35 24.37 2.77 0.90
N GLY A 36 23.91 2.80 -0.35
CA GLY A 36 24.52 2.08 -1.47
C GLY A 36 24.10 0.61 -1.62
N ASP A 37 23.51 0.00 -0.59
CA ASP A 37 22.87 -1.32 -0.67
C ASP A 37 21.33 -1.19 -0.59
N PRO A 38 20.55 -1.67 -1.59
CA PRO A 38 19.09 -1.74 -1.52
C PRO A 38 18.55 -2.53 -0.31
N ALA A 39 19.36 -3.41 0.26
CA ALA A 39 19.04 -4.15 1.47
C ALA A 39 19.18 -3.30 2.75
N GLU A 40 19.92 -2.19 2.70
CA GLU A 40 20.21 -1.30 3.83
C GLU A 40 19.51 0.06 3.73
N GLU A 41 18.18 0.05 3.52
CA GLU A 41 17.37 1.26 3.69
C GLU A 41 17.39 1.68 5.18
N THR A 42 17.93 2.86 5.49
CA THR A 42 17.87 3.49 6.83
C THR A 42 16.71 4.47 6.86
N ILE A 43 15.80 4.34 7.83
CA ILE A 43 14.65 5.23 8.00
C ILE A 43 14.87 6.24 9.12
N THR A 44 14.67 7.51 8.80
CA THR A 44 14.68 8.63 9.75
C THR A 44 13.28 9.21 9.89
N PHE A 45 12.72 9.17 11.10
CA PHE A 45 11.43 9.79 11.40
C PHE A 45 11.59 11.30 11.56
N LEU A 46 10.93 12.09 10.70
CA LEU A 46 11.03 13.55 10.73
C LEU A 46 10.06 14.19 11.72
N TYR A 47 9.07 13.44 12.20
CA TYR A 47 8.00 13.91 13.10
C TYR A 47 7.27 15.17 12.61
N LYS A 48 7.20 15.37 11.28
CA LYS A 48 6.53 16.50 10.63
C LYS A 48 5.28 16.06 9.90
N PHE A 49 4.18 16.78 10.09
CA PHE A 49 2.91 16.48 9.43
C PHE A 49 2.90 17.04 8.02
N ALA A 50 2.80 16.16 7.03
CA ALA A 50 2.71 16.49 5.62
C ALA A 50 1.31 16.19 5.07
N LYS A 51 0.92 16.92 4.02
CA LYS A 51 -0.32 16.69 3.30
C LYS A 51 -0.20 15.46 2.40
N GLY A 52 -1.32 14.80 2.14
CA GLY A 52 -1.42 13.64 1.26
C GLY A 52 -1.26 12.30 1.97
N ALA A 53 -1.53 11.23 1.24
CA ALA A 53 -1.36 9.86 1.71
C ALA A 53 0.12 9.52 1.94
N CYS A 54 0.39 8.56 2.82
CA CYS A 54 1.73 8.02 3.01
C CYS A 54 2.15 7.23 1.75
N PRO A 55 3.33 7.52 1.15
CA PRO A 55 3.71 6.94 -0.14
C PRO A 55 4.15 5.47 -0.04
N LYS A 56 4.68 5.02 1.10
CA LYS A 56 5.16 3.64 1.32
C LYS A 56 4.82 3.20 2.75
N SER A 57 4.67 1.89 2.95
CA SER A 57 4.67 1.30 4.30
C SER A 57 6.11 1.13 4.78
N TYR A 58 6.39 1.60 6.00
CA TYR A 58 7.72 1.51 6.60
C TYR A 58 7.85 0.38 7.62
N GLY A 59 6.85 -0.50 7.73
CA GLY A 59 6.83 -1.57 8.74
C GLY A 59 8.03 -2.51 8.63
N PHE A 60 8.43 -2.89 7.41
CA PHE A 60 9.60 -3.74 7.19
C PHE A 60 10.93 -3.04 7.52
N ASN A 61 11.01 -1.72 7.33
CA ASN A 61 12.19 -0.94 7.69
C ASN A 61 12.33 -0.85 9.22
N VAL A 62 11.21 -0.67 9.92
CA VAL A 62 11.17 -0.71 11.39
C VAL A 62 11.50 -2.09 11.94
N ALA A 63 11.02 -3.17 11.31
CA ALA A 63 11.34 -4.54 11.71
C ALA A 63 12.87 -4.80 11.67
N ARG A 64 13.54 -4.35 10.61
CA ARG A 64 15.00 -4.43 10.50
C ARG A 64 15.70 -3.60 11.57
N LEU A 65 15.27 -2.35 11.80
CA LEU A 65 15.80 -1.51 12.89
C LEU A 65 15.64 -2.15 14.28
N ALA A 66 14.59 -2.95 14.48
CA ALA A 66 14.34 -3.69 15.71
C ALA A 66 15.14 -5.01 15.82
N ASN A 67 16.06 -5.28 14.88
CA ASN A 67 16.85 -6.51 14.80
C ASN A 67 15.98 -7.78 14.67
N ILE A 68 14.83 -7.68 13.99
CA ILE A 68 14.07 -8.87 13.60
C ILE A 68 14.88 -9.62 12.53
N PRO A 69 15.02 -10.96 12.61
CA PRO A 69 15.81 -11.74 11.66
C PRO A 69 15.38 -11.51 10.20
N ASP A 70 16.35 -11.39 9.30
CA ASP A 70 16.11 -11.08 7.89
C ASP A 70 15.24 -12.13 7.19
N GLU A 71 15.34 -13.39 7.58
CA GLU A 71 14.49 -14.48 7.07
C GLU A 71 13.01 -14.21 7.35
N VAL A 72 12.68 -13.69 8.54
CA VAL A 72 11.31 -13.35 8.94
C VAL A 72 10.83 -12.13 8.16
N VAL A 73 11.66 -11.10 8.02
CA VAL A 73 11.32 -9.90 7.26
C VAL A 73 11.09 -10.23 5.79
N LYS A 74 11.92 -11.11 5.21
CA LYS A 74 11.79 -11.58 3.83
C LYS A 74 10.48 -12.34 3.61
N LEU A 75 10.19 -13.33 4.47
CA LEU A 75 8.94 -14.09 4.40
C LEU A 75 7.71 -13.17 4.55
N ALA A 76 7.77 -12.21 5.46
CA ALA A 76 6.68 -11.26 5.67
C ALA A 76 6.45 -10.36 4.44
N LYS A 77 7.51 -9.94 3.74
CA LYS A 77 7.41 -9.20 2.47
C LYS A 77 6.74 -10.05 1.38
N GLU A 78 7.11 -11.33 1.26
CA GLU A 78 6.51 -12.25 0.30
C GLU A 78 5.01 -12.43 0.58
N LYS A 79 4.62 -12.67 1.83
CA LYS A 79 3.22 -12.81 2.23
C LYS A 79 2.39 -11.54 2.07
N ALA A 80 2.97 -10.37 2.33
CA ALA A 80 2.29 -9.11 2.07
C ALA A 80 1.98 -8.93 0.57
N LYS A 81 2.94 -9.26 -0.30
CA LYS A 81 2.77 -9.17 -1.76
C LYS A 81 1.70 -10.15 -2.28
N GLU A 82 1.69 -11.38 -1.78
CA GLU A 82 0.64 -12.35 -2.09
C GLU A 82 -0.76 -11.80 -1.73
N PHE A 83 -0.89 -11.22 -0.53
CA PHE A 83 -2.16 -10.66 -0.06
C PHE A 83 -2.62 -9.44 -0.86
N GLU A 84 -1.69 -8.54 -1.22
CA GLU A 84 -1.99 -7.38 -2.08
C GLU A 84 -2.56 -7.82 -3.43
N PHE A 85 -1.93 -8.82 -4.06
CA PHE A 85 -2.40 -9.38 -5.33
C PHE A 85 -3.82 -9.98 -5.23
N ASP A 86 -4.10 -10.73 -4.16
CA ASP A 86 -5.43 -11.28 -3.91
C ASP A 86 -6.50 -10.20 -3.70
N VAL A 87 -6.14 -9.11 -3.01
CA VAL A 87 -7.03 -7.97 -2.80
C VAL A 87 -7.32 -7.26 -4.12
N GLU A 88 -6.31 -7.02 -4.96
CA GLU A 88 -6.49 -6.42 -6.29
C GLU A 88 -7.37 -7.29 -7.19
N ARG A 89 -7.16 -8.61 -7.21
CA ARG A 89 -8.00 -9.55 -7.95
C ARG A 89 -9.46 -9.48 -7.51
N LYS A 90 -9.72 -9.42 -6.20
CA LYS A 90 -11.09 -9.28 -5.67
C LYS A 90 -11.72 -7.92 -5.97
N LYS A 91 -10.92 -6.84 -6.02
CA LYS A 91 -11.39 -5.51 -6.46
C LYS A 91 -11.77 -5.53 -7.93
N LEU A 92 -10.91 -6.09 -8.79
CA LEU A 92 -11.16 -6.24 -10.22
C LEU A 92 -12.40 -7.10 -10.50
N PHE A 93 -12.53 -8.25 -9.83
CA PHE A 93 -13.70 -9.10 -9.99
C PHE A 93 -15.00 -8.37 -9.59
N ARG A 94 -14.98 -7.59 -8.50
CA ARG A 94 -16.12 -6.77 -8.09
C ARG A 94 -16.44 -5.66 -9.09
N SER A 95 -15.44 -4.98 -9.65
CA SER A 95 -15.69 -3.95 -10.66
C SER A 95 -16.27 -4.55 -11.95
N LEU A 96 -15.80 -5.74 -12.35
CA LEU A 96 -16.33 -6.45 -13.52
C LEU A 96 -17.78 -6.91 -13.31
N TRP A 97 -18.13 -7.37 -12.10
CA TRP A 97 -19.50 -7.83 -11.80
C TRP A 97 -20.49 -6.68 -11.67
N ASN A 98 -20.03 -5.49 -11.27
CA ASN A 98 -20.87 -4.30 -11.12
C ASN A 98 -21.04 -3.49 -12.42
N ASP A 99 -20.38 -3.89 -13.51
CA ASP A 99 -20.39 -3.21 -14.81
C ASP A 99 -20.97 -4.17 -15.87
N ASP A 100 -22.22 -3.95 -16.30
CA ASP A 100 -22.96 -4.79 -17.26
C ASP A 100 -22.39 -4.72 -18.71
N SER A 101 -21.17 -4.22 -18.90
CA SER A 101 -20.57 -3.99 -20.20
C SER A 101 -19.66 -5.16 -20.65
N VAL A 102 -20.12 -5.87 -21.68
CA VAL A 102 -19.53 -7.08 -22.30
C VAL A 102 -18.10 -6.86 -22.86
N GLU A 103 -17.64 -5.60 -22.99
CA GLU A 103 -16.35 -5.25 -23.59
C GLU A 103 -15.11 -5.59 -22.72
N ASN A 104 -15.24 -5.64 -21.39
CA ASN A 104 -14.10 -5.90 -20.52
C ASN A 104 -13.69 -7.39 -20.43
N ILE A 105 -14.57 -8.32 -20.85
CA ILE A 105 -14.27 -9.77 -20.87
C ILE A 105 -13.06 -10.08 -21.75
N LYS A 106 -12.84 -9.30 -22.82
CA LYS A 106 -11.69 -9.46 -23.73
C LYS A 106 -10.35 -8.99 -23.13
N LYS A 107 -10.35 -8.01 -22.21
CA LYS A 107 -9.13 -7.56 -21.53
C LYS A 107 -8.61 -8.58 -20.52
N THR A 108 -9.51 -9.36 -19.92
CA THR A 108 -9.18 -10.42 -18.96
C THR A 108 -8.35 -11.56 -19.57
N GLN A 109 -8.45 -11.81 -20.87
CA GLN A 109 -7.68 -12.88 -21.53
C GLN A 109 -6.21 -12.50 -21.79
N GLN A 110 -5.83 -11.22 -21.64
CA GLN A 110 -4.45 -10.74 -21.85
C GLN A 110 -3.65 -10.52 -20.55
N LEU A 111 -4.29 -10.61 -19.39
CA LEU A 111 -3.66 -10.35 -18.08
C LEU A 111 -3.46 -11.62 -17.23
N ILE A 112 -3.81 -12.78 -17.76
CA ILE A 112 -3.39 -14.07 -17.19
C ILE A 112 -2.05 -14.37 -17.88
N PRO A 113 -0.89 -14.27 -17.20
CA PRO A 113 0.34 -14.81 -17.75
C PRO A 113 0.11 -16.30 -17.96
N ASP A 114 0.36 -16.80 -19.17
CA ASP A 114 0.45 -18.23 -19.43
C ASP A 114 1.45 -18.84 -18.43
N GLU A 115 0.95 -19.68 -17.53
CA GLU A 115 1.79 -20.62 -16.80
C GLU A 115 2.39 -21.60 -17.82
N ALA A 116 3.67 -21.42 -18.14
CA ALA A 116 4.56 -22.44 -18.71
C ALA A 116 5.98 -22.24 -18.15
#